data_AF-A0A952AMC0-F1
#
_entry.id   AF-A0A952AMC0-F1
#
_cell.length_a   1.000
_cell.length_b   1.000
_cell.length_c   1.000
_cell.angle_alpha   90.00
_cell.angle_beta   90.00
_cell.angle_gamma   90.00
#
_symmetry.space_group_name_H-M   'P 1'
#
loop_
_entity.id
_entity.type
_entity.pdbx_description
1 polymer ?
#
loop_
_entity_poly.entity_id
_entity_poly.type
_entity_poly.pdbx_seq_one_letter_code
_entity_poly.pdbx_strand_id
1 'polypeptide(L)'
;MKKYFYIIIWILIIGSLYILNKGLFGLSEINTLINEYISLEKIYNISLVFAIIILINSFLNFLFQKLSKNSTKKSISTHMLPILNKVLKTIVWIFGIITIISNLGYDVKALLAGAGIGGLALALASQKTVANIFGAINVLINRPFEIGDKIKISTFEGEVIDIGFIYLRLKLEAGHIVLIPNETITSSAVENFSKKK
;
A
#
# COMPACT_ATOMS: atom_id res chain seq x y z
N MET A 1 -13.45 -17.88 -7.03
CA MET A 1 -12.68 -18.19 -8.24
C MET A 1 -13.55 -18.26 -9.50
N LYS A 2 -14.67 -19.02 -9.51
CA LYS A 2 -15.56 -19.12 -10.70
C LYS A 2 -16.05 -17.78 -11.28
N LYS A 3 -16.42 -16.80 -10.45
CA LYS A 3 -16.92 -15.47 -10.93
C LYS A 3 -15.89 -14.68 -11.75
N TYR A 4 -14.60 -14.81 -11.45
CA TYR A 4 -13.53 -14.08 -12.15
C TYR A 4 -13.10 -14.76 -13.45
N PHE A 5 -13.30 -16.07 -13.56
CA PHE A 5 -13.03 -16.84 -14.77
C PHE A 5 -13.90 -16.41 -15.95
N TYR A 6 -15.20 -16.21 -15.72
CA TYR A 6 -16.12 -15.73 -16.76
C TYR A 6 -15.75 -14.32 -17.25
N ILE A 7 -15.26 -13.45 -16.36
CA ILE A 7 -14.84 -12.09 -16.73
C ILE A 7 -13.63 -12.13 -17.67
N ILE A 8 -12.65 -12.99 -17.39
CA ILE A 8 -11.45 -13.18 -18.24
C ILE A 8 -11.85 -13.72 -19.63
N ILE A 9 -12.81 -14.64 -19.70
CA ILE A 9 -13.33 -15.16 -20.97
C ILE A 9 -14.00 -14.06 -21.79
N TRP A 10 -14.84 -13.23 -21.16
CA TRP A 10 -15.48 -12.10 -21.84
C TRP A 10 -14.46 -11.10 -22.41
N ILE A 11 -13.37 -10.83 -21.69
CA ILE A 11 -12.28 -9.96 -22.16
C ILE A 11 -11.57 -10.54 -23.38
N LEU A 12 -11.28 -11.84 -23.37
CA LEU A 12 -10.65 -12.53 -24.51
C LEU A 12 -11.56 -12.50 -25.76
N ILE A 13 -12.87 -12.68 -25.57
CA ILE A 13 -13.86 -12.60 -26.66
C ILE A 13 -13.88 -11.18 -27.26
N ILE A 14 -13.94 -10.14 -26.43
CA ILE A 14 -13.92 -8.75 -26.89
C ILE A 14 -12.60 -8.41 -27.62
N GLY A 15 -11.47 -8.87 -27.10
CA GLY A 15 -10.16 -8.71 -27.74
C GLY A 15 -10.08 -9.40 -29.11
N SER A 16 -10.66 -10.60 -29.23
CA SER A 16 -10.72 -11.32 -30.51
C SER A 16 -11.59 -10.61 -31.55
N LEU A 17 -12.71 -10.02 -31.13
CA LEU A 17 -13.60 -9.24 -32.02
C LEU A 17 -12.92 -7.95 -32.52
N TYR A 18 -12.12 -7.29 -31.68
CA TYR A 18 -11.35 -6.12 -32.07
C TYR A 18 -10.30 -6.43 -33.16
N ILE A 19 -9.59 -7.56 -33.03
CA ILE A 19 -8.59 -8.01 -34.01
C ILE A 19 -9.25 -8.35 -35.35
N LEU A 20 -10.42 -9.02 -35.31
CA LEU A 20 -11.19 -9.37 -36.50
C LEU A 20 -11.70 -8.13 -37.25
N ASN A 21 -12.16 -7.11 -36.54
CA ASN A 21 -12.61 -5.85 -37.16
C ASN A 21 -11.47 -5.14 -37.91
N LYS A 22 -10.24 -5.20 -37.38
CA LYS A 22 -9.06 -4.57 -38.00
C LYS A 22 -8.67 -5.14 -39.38
N GLY A 23 -9.15 -6.33 -39.73
CA GLY A 23 -8.70 -7.07 -40.92
C GLY A 23 -9.63 -7.08 -42.13
N LEU A 24 -10.87 -6.57 -42.06
CA LEU A 24 -11.93 -7.04 -42.97
C LEU A 24 -12.76 -6.00 -43.76
N PHE A 25 -12.59 -4.68 -43.63
CA PHE A 25 -13.58 -3.74 -44.24
C PHE A 25 -13.01 -2.59 -45.11
N GLY A 26 -13.64 -2.38 -46.28
CA GLY A 26 -13.25 -1.47 -47.37
C GLY A 26 -13.84 -0.04 -47.33
N LEU A 27 -13.34 0.81 -48.24
CA LEU A 27 -13.20 2.28 -48.12
C LEU A 27 -14.40 3.16 -48.56
N SER A 28 -15.66 2.84 -48.24
CA SER A 28 -16.79 3.74 -48.58
C SER A 28 -17.72 4.16 -47.44
N GLU A 29 -17.51 3.64 -46.22
CA GLU A 29 -18.27 4.01 -45.00
C GLU A 29 -17.32 4.55 -43.89
N ILE A 30 -16.32 5.32 -44.31
CA ILE A 30 -15.12 5.62 -43.50
C ILE A 30 -15.48 6.29 -42.15
N ASN A 31 -16.43 7.23 -42.10
CA ASN A 31 -16.75 7.94 -40.86
C ASN A 31 -17.55 7.12 -39.84
N THR A 32 -18.46 6.26 -40.29
CA THR A 32 -19.23 5.35 -39.41
C THR A 32 -18.33 4.25 -38.86
N LEU A 33 -17.47 3.68 -39.71
CA LEU A 33 -16.48 2.67 -39.32
C LEU A 33 -15.40 3.23 -38.37
N ILE A 34 -14.95 4.47 -38.57
CA ILE A 34 -14.02 5.15 -37.64
C ILE A 34 -14.64 5.33 -36.26
N ASN A 35 -15.90 5.80 -36.17
CA ASN A 35 -16.57 6.01 -34.90
C ASN A 35 -16.86 4.68 -34.16
N GLU A 36 -17.18 3.62 -34.90
CA GLU A 36 -17.36 2.29 -34.35
C GLU A 36 -16.04 1.72 -33.82
N TYR A 37 -14.94 1.87 -34.57
CA TYR A 37 -13.60 1.46 -34.14
C TYR A 37 -13.14 2.20 -32.87
N ILE A 38 -13.31 3.52 -32.82
CA ILE A 38 -12.98 4.34 -31.64
C ILE A 38 -13.80 3.90 -30.41
N SER A 39 -15.08 3.55 -30.61
CA SER A 39 -15.95 3.09 -29.53
C SER A 39 -15.52 1.73 -28.99
N LEU A 40 -15.12 0.81 -29.87
CA LEU A 40 -14.59 -0.51 -29.49
C LEU A 40 -13.25 -0.41 -28.75
N GLU A 41 -12.36 0.48 -29.18
CA GLU A 41 -11.08 0.71 -28.50
C GLU A 41 -11.28 1.22 -27.05
N LYS A 42 -12.19 2.17 -26.85
CA LYS A 42 -12.53 2.66 -25.50
C LYS A 42 -13.10 1.55 -24.62
N ILE A 43 -14.02 0.73 -25.15
CA ILE A 43 -14.59 -0.40 -24.42
C ILE A 43 -13.51 -1.41 -24.03
N TYR A 44 -12.59 -1.74 -24.95
CA TYR A 44 -11.48 -2.63 -24.67
C TYR A 44 -10.57 -2.09 -23.57
N ASN A 45 -10.15 -0.82 -23.67
CA ASN A 45 -9.27 -0.19 -22.68
C ASN A 45 -9.92 -0.13 -21.28
N ILE A 46 -11.20 0.22 -21.20
CA ILE A 46 -11.95 0.22 -19.94
C ILE A 46 -12.03 -1.20 -19.35
N SER A 47 -12.32 -2.19 -20.19
CA SER A 47 -12.38 -3.60 -19.78
C SER A 47 -11.03 -4.10 -19.25
N LEU A 48 -9.93 -3.71 -19.91
CA LEU A 48 -8.57 -4.02 -19.50
C LEU A 48 -8.23 -3.39 -18.14
N VAL A 49 -8.55 -2.11 -17.94
CA VAL A 49 -8.34 -1.43 -16.65
C VAL A 49 -9.13 -2.13 -15.53
N PHE A 50 -10.39 -2.48 -15.79
CA PHE A 50 -11.23 -3.19 -14.84
C PHE A 50 -10.67 -4.58 -14.49
N ALA A 51 -10.12 -5.29 -15.49
CA ALA A 51 -9.44 -6.56 -15.31
C ALA A 51 -8.22 -6.44 -14.39
N ILE A 52 -7.41 -5.39 -14.59
CA ILE A 52 -6.24 -5.09 -13.74
C ILE A 52 -6.69 -4.82 -12.30
N ILE A 53 -7.72 -4.01 -12.09
CA ILE A 53 -8.26 -3.72 -10.74
C ILE A 53 -8.67 -5.02 -10.04
N ILE A 54 -9.39 -5.90 -10.75
CA ILE A 54 -9.82 -7.19 -10.22
C ILE A 54 -8.62 -8.09 -9.89
N LEU A 55 -7.61 -8.11 -10.77
CA LEU A 55 -6.41 -8.92 -10.61
C LEU A 55 -5.62 -8.47 -9.38
N ILE A 56 -5.39 -7.15 -9.22
CA ILE A 56 -4.72 -6.58 -8.05
C ILE A 56 -5.53 -6.86 -6.78
N ASN A 57 -6.84 -6.63 -6.79
CA ASN A 57 -7.69 -6.89 -5.62
C ASN A 57 -7.71 -8.38 -5.22
N SER A 58 -7.66 -9.28 -6.20
CA SER A 58 -7.56 -10.73 -5.98
C SER A 58 -6.21 -11.11 -5.40
N PHE A 59 -5.12 -10.52 -5.92
CA PHE A 59 -3.78 -10.71 -5.40
C PHE A 59 -3.64 -10.20 -3.96
N LEU A 60 -4.16 -9.00 -3.67
CA LEU A 60 -4.22 -8.46 -2.30
C LEU A 60 -5.00 -9.40 -1.38
N ASN A 61 -6.19 -9.85 -1.78
CA ASN A 61 -6.95 -10.82 -1.00
C ASN A 61 -6.17 -12.11 -0.73
N PHE A 62 -5.46 -12.63 -1.72
CA PHE A 62 -4.64 -13.82 -1.56
C PHE A 62 -3.50 -13.58 -0.56
N LEU A 63 -2.77 -12.47 -0.71
CA LEU A 63 -1.67 -12.09 0.18
C LEU A 63 -2.15 -11.92 1.63
N PHE A 64 -3.21 -11.14 1.84
CA PHE A 64 -3.74 -10.87 3.18
C PHE A 64 -4.34 -12.11 3.84
N GLN A 65 -4.96 -13.02 3.08
CA GLN A 65 -5.40 -14.31 3.62
C GLN A 65 -4.23 -15.19 4.05
N LYS A 66 -3.13 -15.22 3.28
CA LYS A 66 -1.93 -15.98 3.63
C LYS A 66 -1.26 -15.41 4.88
N LEU A 67 -1.14 -14.09 4.98
CA LEU A 67 -0.61 -13.40 6.15
C LEU A 67 -1.47 -13.63 7.39
N SER A 68 -2.81 -13.61 7.25
CA SER A 68 -3.72 -13.87 8.36
C SER A 68 -3.64 -15.31 8.89
N LYS A 69 -3.43 -16.30 8.01
CA LYS A 69 -3.32 -17.72 8.40
C LYS A 69 -1.99 -18.07 9.06
N ASN A 70 -0.90 -17.41 8.66
CA ASN A 70 0.44 -17.68 9.19
C ASN A 70 0.79 -16.85 10.44
N SER A 71 -0.07 -15.92 10.86
CA SER A 71 0.19 -15.08 12.02
C SER A 71 -0.19 -15.81 13.32
N THR A 72 0.80 -16.44 13.96
CA THR A 72 0.68 -17.06 15.30
C THR A 72 0.45 -16.03 16.42
N LYS A 73 0.72 -14.73 16.19
CA LYS A 73 0.45 -13.64 17.14
C LYS A 73 -0.94 -13.03 16.92
N LYS A 74 -1.88 -13.33 17.82
CA LYS A 74 -3.34 -13.02 17.78
C LYS A 74 -3.72 -11.52 17.76
N SER A 75 -2.78 -10.61 18.03
CA SER A 75 -3.09 -9.17 18.23
C SER A 75 -2.94 -8.31 16.97
N ILE A 76 -1.86 -8.45 16.19
CA ILE A 76 -1.60 -7.60 15.00
C ILE A 76 -2.50 -8.03 13.82
N SER A 77 -2.72 -9.34 13.67
CA SER A 77 -3.42 -9.89 12.51
C SER A 77 -4.94 -9.64 12.51
N THR A 78 -5.57 -9.55 13.68
CA THR A 78 -7.03 -9.53 13.79
C THR A 78 -7.64 -8.18 13.39
N HIS A 79 -6.96 -7.07 13.66
CA HIS A 79 -7.52 -5.73 13.42
C HIS A 79 -6.74 -4.89 12.40
N MET A 80 -5.41 -5.04 12.30
CA MET A 80 -4.61 -4.19 11.41
C MET A 80 -4.62 -4.66 9.95
N LEU A 81 -4.54 -5.98 9.73
CA LEU A 81 -4.52 -6.55 8.37
C LEU A 81 -5.78 -6.22 7.54
N PRO A 82 -7.01 -6.30 8.09
CA PRO A 82 -8.21 -5.91 7.33
C PRO A 82 -8.24 -4.42 6.97
N ILE A 83 -7.79 -3.55 7.87
CA ILE A 83 -7.71 -2.09 7.63
C ILE A 83 -6.73 -1.80 6.51
N LEU A 84 -5.53 -2.37 6.56
CA LEU A 84 -4.51 -2.17 5.52
C LEU A 84 -4.98 -2.69 4.15
N ASN A 85 -5.62 -3.86 4.10
CA ASN A 85 -6.20 -4.39 2.87
C ASN A 85 -7.26 -3.44 2.30
N LYS A 86 -8.11 -2.85 3.16
CA LYS A 86 -9.13 -1.89 2.73
C LYS A 86 -8.50 -0.63 2.15
N VAL A 87 -7.49 -0.05 2.82
CA VAL A 87 -6.77 1.14 2.35
C VAL A 87 -6.13 0.90 0.98
N LEU A 88 -5.40 -0.22 0.81
CA LEU A 88 -4.75 -0.54 -0.47
C LEU A 88 -5.76 -0.69 -1.61
N LYS A 89 -6.88 -1.37 -1.36
CA LYS A 89 -7.94 -1.50 -2.37
C LYS A 89 -8.58 -0.16 -2.73
N THR A 90 -8.80 0.70 -1.74
CA THR A 90 -9.32 2.06 -1.99
C THR A 90 -8.38 2.84 -2.90
N ILE A 91 -7.07 2.76 -2.67
CA ILE A 91 -6.07 3.39 -3.54
C ILE A 91 -6.15 2.84 -4.97
N VAL A 92 -6.20 1.52 -5.14
CA VAL A 92 -6.32 0.87 -6.46
C VAL A 92 -7.58 1.34 -7.19
N TRP A 93 -8.71 1.47 -6.49
CA TRP A 93 -9.95 1.98 -7.07
C TRP A 93 -9.85 3.44 -7.49
N ILE A 94 -9.24 4.31 -6.67
CA ILE A 94 -9.06 5.73 -7.01
C ILE A 94 -8.26 5.86 -8.32
N PHE A 95 -7.11 5.19 -8.42
CA PHE A 95 -6.32 5.22 -9.65
C PHE A 95 -7.03 4.57 -10.83
N GLY A 96 -7.75 3.46 -10.60
CA GLY A 96 -8.54 2.79 -11.62
C GLY A 96 -9.61 3.70 -12.24
N ILE A 97 -10.34 4.44 -11.41
CA ILE A 97 -11.37 5.39 -11.85
C ILE A 97 -10.75 6.53 -12.65
N ILE A 98 -9.63 7.11 -12.18
CA ILE A 98 -8.92 8.17 -12.91
C ILE A 98 -8.51 7.68 -14.31
N THR A 99 -7.94 6.47 -14.41
CA THR A 99 -7.54 5.88 -15.69
C THR A 99 -8.75 5.63 -16.61
N ILE A 100 -9.88 5.18 -16.08
CA ILE A 100 -11.12 5.01 -16.87
C ILE A 100 -11.59 6.36 -17.43
N ILE A 101 -11.62 7.41 -16.60
CA ILE A 101 -12.01 8.77 -17.02
C ILE A 101 -11.08 9.27 -18.12
N SER A 102 -9.77 9.03 -17.98
CA SER A 102 -8.78 9.39 -19.01
C SER A 102 -9.04 8.66 -20.34
N ASN A 103 -9.38 7.37 -20.30
CA ASN A 103 -9.68 6.59 -21.52
C ASN A 103 -10.97 7.03 -22.21
N LEU A 104 -11.90 7.65 -21.50
CA LEU A 104 -13.10 8.24 -22.09
C LEU A 104 -12.78 9.51 -22.92
N GLY A 105 -11.59 10.09 -22.73
CA GLY A 105 -11.10 11.28 -23.43
C GLY A 105 -11.15 12.55 -22.59
N TYR A 106 -11.42 12.45 -21.28
CA TYR A 106 -11.40 13.60 -20.38
C TYR A 106 -9.97 13.91 -19.92
N ASP A 107 -9.66 15.21 -19.76
CA ASP A 107 -8.41 15.62 -19.15
C ASP A 107 -8.43 15.38 -17.64
N VAL A 108 -7.60 14.45 -17.18
CA VAL A 108 -7.47 14.08 -15.77
C VAL A 108 -6.34 14.82 -15.05
N LYS A 109 -5.64 15.75 -15.70
CA LYS A 109 -4.53 16.50 -15.08
C LYS A 109 -4.96 17.22 -13.81
N ALA A 110 -6.15 17.84 -13.80
CA ALA A 110 -6.68 18.50 -12.61
C ALA A 110 -6.96 17.52 -11.46
N LEU A 111 -7.49 16.33 -11.76
CA LEU A 111 -7.72 15.27 -10.78
C LEU A 111 -6.40 14.74 -10.21
N LEU A 112 -5.41 14.52 -11.08
CA LEU A 112 -4.07 14.08 -10.68
C LEU A 112 -3.35 15.14 -9.84
N ALA A 113 -3.48 16.42 -10.21
CA ALA A 113 -2.92 17.54 -9.43
C ALA A 113 -3.56 17.62 -8.04
N GLY A 114 -4.89 17.53 -7.95
CA GLY A 114 -5.61 17.49 -6.69
C GLY A 114 -5.25 16.28 -5.82
N ALA A 115 -5.14 15.09 -6.43
CA ALA A 115 -4.68 13.89 -5.75
C ALA A 115 -3.23 14.02 -5.26
N GLY A 116 -2.36 14.69 -6.01
CA GLY A 116 -0.98 15.01 -5.62
C GLY A 116 -0.92 15.89 -4.38
N ILE A 117 -1.67 16.99 -4.35
CA ILE A 117 -1.75 17.89 -3.18
C ILE A 117 -2.36 17.16 -1.97
N GLY A 118 -3.43 16.40 -2.18
CA GLY A 118 -4.04 15.58 -1.12
C GLY A 118 -3.08 14.51 -0.59
N GLY A 119 -2.29 13.89 -1.47
CA GLY A 119 -1.25 12.93 -1.11
C GLY A 119 -0.12 13.57 -0.30
N LEU A 120 0.31 14.78 -0.66
CA LEU A 120 1.28 15.55 0.11
C LEU A 120 0.75 15.89 1.51
N ALA A 121 -0.49 16.35 1.61
CA ALA A 121 -1.12 16.63 2.90
C ALA A 121 -1.18 15.37 3.79
N LEU A 122 -1.56 14.22 3.21
CA LEU A 122 -1.57 12.95 3.93
C LEU A 122 -0.17 12.49 4.35
N ALA A 123 0.84 12.70 3.50
CA ALA A 123 2.23 12.37 3.81
C ALA A 123 2.77 13.21 4.98
N LEU A 124 2.50 14.52 4.96
CA LEU A 124 2.85 15.42 6.05
C LEU A 124 2.14 15.03 7.36
N ALA A 125 0.84 14.72 7.30
CA ALA A 125 0.08 14.26 8.46
C ALA A 125 0.62 12.93 9.03
N SER A 126 1.16 12.06 8.18
CA SER A 126 1.66 10.73 8.56
C SER A 126 3.16 10.72 8.92
N GLN A 127 3.84 11.86 8.85
CA GLN A 127 5.29 11.98 8.97
C GLN A 127 5.84 11.33 10.26
N LYS A 128 5.22 11.61 11.42
CA LYS A 128 5.64 11.04 12.72
C LYS A 128 5.53 9.52 12.75
N THR A 129 4.45 8.96 12.20
CA THR A 129 4.28 7.49 12.15
C THR A 129 5.38 6.85 11.32
N VAL A 130 5.71 7.46 10.17
CA VAL A 130 6.78 7.00 9.29
C VAL A 130 8.15 7.12 9.98
N ALA A 131 8.43 8.24 10.64
CA ALA A 131 9.66 8.46 11.39
C ALA A 131 9.87 7.41 12.49
N ASN A 132 8.82 7.03 13.22
CA ASN A 132 8.90 5.97 14.23
C ASN A 132 9.21 4.59 13.62
N ILE A 133 8.63 4.25 12.48
CA ILE A 133 8.94 2.98 11.78
C ILE A 133 10.41 2.95 11.35
N PHE A 134 10.91 4.03 10.75
CA PHE A 134 12.32 4.12 10.38
C PHE A 134 13.25 4.12 11.60
N GLY A 135 12.84 4.71 12.72
CA GLY A 135 13.55 4.60 13.99
C GLY A 135 13.69 3.15 14.45
N ALA A 136 12.60 2.37 14.40
CA ALA A 136 12.63 0.94 14.74
C ALA A 136 13.58 0.16 13.83
N ILE A 137 13.50 0.38 12.52
CA ILE A 137 14.36 -0.27 11.52
C ILE A 137 15.84 0.08 11.77
N ASN A 138 16.13 1.34 12.05
CA ASN A 138 17.49 1.80 12.33
C ASN A 138 18.09 1.10 13.57
N VAL A 139 17.29 0.94 14.64
CA VAL A 139 17.72 0.18 15.83
C VAL A 139 17.98 -1.28 15.48
N LEU A 140 17.13 -1.92 14.68
CA LEU A 140 17.30 -3.33 14.30
C LEU A 140 18.53 -3.57 13.42
N ILE A 141 18.85 -2.64 12.51
CA ILE A 141 19.99 -2.75 11.59
C ILE A 141 21.30 -2.44 12.32
N ASN A 142 21.37 -1.29 12.98
CA ASN A 142 22.61 -0.80 13.57
C ASN A 142 22.86 -1.33 14.98
N ARG A 143 21.85 -1.93 15.61
CA ARG A 143 21.89 -2.53 16.95
C ARG A 143 22.69 -1.71 17.98
N PRO A 144 22.39 -0.41 18.15
CA PRO A 144 23.06 0.40 19.17
C PRO A 144 22.91 -0.21 20.57
N PHE A 145 21.76 -0.85 20.82
CA PHE A 145 21.43 -1.66 21.99
C PHE A 145 20.56 -2.85 21.57
N GLU A 146 20.45 -3.86 22.42
CA GLU A 146 19.60 -5.03 22.25
C GLU A 146 18.57 -5.17 23.38
N ILE A 147 17.62 -6.09 23.24
CA ILE A 147 16.65 -6.41 24.32
C ILE A 147 17.43 -6.97 25.51
N GLY A 148 17.17 -6.45 26.71
CA GLY A 148 17.90 -6.74 27.93
C GLY A 148 19.02 -5.73 28.26
N ASP A 149 19.39 -4.83 27.34
CA ASP A 149 20.36 -3.79 27.64
C ASP A 149 19.78 -2.75 28.60
N LYS A 150 20.59 -2.29 29.55
CA LYS A 150 20.27 -1.13 30.38
C LYS A 150 20.73 0.12 29.64
N ILE A 151 19.78 0.98 29.29
CA ILE A 151 20.04 2.20 28.52
C ILE A 151 19.41 3.42 29.20
N LYS A 152 19.92 4.58 28.85
CA LYS A 152 19.32 5.87 29.19
C LYS A 152 19.05 6.68 27.92
N ILE A 153 17.81 7.14 27.80
CA ILE A 153 17.32 7.97 26.70
C ILE A 153 16.57 9.15 27.30
N SER A 154 17.02 10.37 26.99
CA SER A 154 16.49 11.59 27.60
C SER A 154 16.54 11.51 29.14
N THR A 155 15.40 11.61 29.82
CA THR A 155 15.28 11.53 31.28
C THR A 155 14.99 10.12 31.81
N PHE A 156 14.81 9.13 30.93
CA PHE A 156 14.41 7.78 31.33
C PHE A 156 15.61 6.84 31.28
N GLU A 157 15.85 6.12 32.38
CA GLU A 157 16.85 5.06 32.49
C GLU A 157 16.15 3.75 32.85
N GLY A 158 16.49 2.68 32.14
CA GLY A 158 15.86 1.38 32.35
C GLY A 158 16.37 0.28 31.43
N GLU A 159 15.81 -0.91 31.59
CA GLU A 159 16.09 -2.09 30.78
C GLU A 159 15.17 -2.17 29.56
N VAL A 160 15.72 -2.48 28.38
CA VAL A 160 14.94 -2.68 27.15
C VAL A 160 14.16 -4.00 27.21
N ILE A 161 12.83 -3.91 27.22
CA ILE A 161 11.95 -5.10 27.29
C ILE A 161 11.53 -5.54 25.88
N ASP A 162 11.20 -4.58 25.02
CA ASP A 162 10.58 -4.82 23.71
C ASP A 162 10.85 -3.65 22.78
N ILE A 163 11.17 -3.96 21.52
CA ILE A 163 11.33 -2.99 20.44
C ILE A 163 10.12 -3.17 19.52
N GLY A 164 9.08 -2.38 19.78
CA GLY A 164 7.88 -2.37 18.94
C GLY A 164 8.09 -1.59 17.64
N PHE A 165 7.10 -1.63 16.74
CA PHE A 165 7.13 -0.88 15.49
C PHE A 165 7.12 0.65 15.68
N ILE A 166 6.38 1.13 16.69
CA ILE A 166 6.23 2.57 16.96
C ILE A 166 6.93 2.97 18.25
N TYR A 167 6.90 2.10 19.27
CA TYR A 167 7.40 2.41 20.60
C TYR A 167 8.43 1.37 21.04
N LEU A 168 9.47 1.86 21.71
CA LEU A 168 10.38 1.12 22.57
C LEU A 168 9.76 1.02 23.97
N ARG A 169 9.85 -0.15 24.60
CA ARG A 169 9.42 -0.35 25.98
C ARG A 169 10.63 -0.44 26.89
N LEU A 170 10.73 0.50 27.84
CA LEU A 170 11.75 0.49 28.88
C LEU A 170 11.13 0.16 30.24
N LYS A 171 11.73 -0.78 30.97
CA LYS A 171 11.42 -1.05 32.38
C LYS A 171 12.30 -0.17 33.25
N LEU A 172 11.71 0.75 33.99
CA LEU A 172 12.45 1.56 34.96
C LEU A 172 12.76 0.74 36.21
N GLU A 173 13.73 1.18 37.00
CA GLU A 173 14.07 0.55 38.28
C GLU A 173 12.89 0.53 39.28
N ALA A 174 12.02 1.55 39.21
CA ALA A 174 10.78 1.61 39.98
C ALA A 174 9.72 0.55 39.53
N GLY A 175 10.01 -0.24 38.49
CA GLY A 175 9.16 -1.34 38.02
C GLY A 175 8.12 -0.93 36.96
N HIS A 176 7.93 0.36 36.70
CA HIS A 176 7.00 0.85 35.67
C HIS A 176 7.58 0.71 34.25
N ILE A 177 6.71 0.60 33.25
CA ILE A 177 7.08 0.55 31.83
C ILE A 177 6.82 1.91 31.20
N VAL A 178 7.84 2.51 30.59
CA VAL A 178 7.72 3.72 29.78
C VAL A 178 7.76 3.35 28.30
N LEU A 179 6.86 3.96 27.53
CA LEU A 179 6.78 3.82 26.08
C LEU A 179 7.43 5.04 25.44
N ILE A 180 8.55 4.83 24.74
CA ILE A 180 9.29 5.89 24.07
C ILE A 180 9.07 5.77 22.56
N PRO A 181 8.61 6.81 21.86
CA PRO A 181 8.55 6.81 20.40
C PRO A 181 9.91 6.47 19.80
N ASN A 182 9.93 5.56 18.84
CA ASN A 182 11.18 5.13 18.19
C ASN A 182 11.89 6.28 17.45
N GLU A 183 11.16 7.32 17.00
CA GLU A 183 11.75 8.51 16.38
C GLU A 183 12.71 9.24 17.35
N THR A 184 12.37 9.23 18.65
CA THR A 184 13.18 9.86 19.71
C THR A 184 14.57 9.22 19.84
N ILE A 185 14.68 7.93 19.56
CA ILE A 185 15.93 7.16 19.62
C ILE A 185 16.90 7.66 18.55
N THR A 186 16.38 8.01 17.37
CA THR A 186 17.20 8.52 16.27
C THR A 186 17.52 10.01 16.40
N SER A 187 16.73 10.76 17.16
CA SER A 187 16.91 12.21 17.33
C SER A 187 17.65 12.60 18.61
N SER A 188 18.01 11.64 19.47
CA SER A 188 18.60 11.90 20.79
C SER A 188 19.80 11.01 21.04
N ALA A 189 20.70 11.43 21.94
CA ALA A 189 21.76 10.56 22.42
C ALA A 189 21.19 9.39 23.24
N VAL A 190 21.78 8.21 23.07
CA VAL A 190 21.43 6.99 23.80
C VAL A 190 22.68 6.49 24.51
N GLU A 191 22.65 6.45 25.84
CA GLU A 191 23.72 5.85 26.64
C GLU A 191 23.41 4.38 26.87
N ASN A 192 24.34 3.48 26.51
CA ASN A 192 24.20 2.04 26.75
C ASN A 192 25.21 1.61 27.83
N PHE A 193 24.70 1.20 29.00
CA PHE A 193 25.53 0.79 30.13
C PHE A 193 25.97 -0.68 30.05
N SER A 194 25.29 -1.48 29.22
CA SER A 194 25.57 -2.91 29.04
C SER A 194 26.75 -3.17 28.10
N LYS A 195 26.98 -2.29 27.11
CA LYS A 195 28.16 -2.35 26.25
C LYS A 195 29.35 -1.66 26.91
N LYS A 196 30.10 -2.40 27.74
CA LYS A 196 31.45 -2.02 28.15
C LYS A 196 32.46 -2.56 27.14
N LYS A 197 33.43 -1.72 26.76
CA LYS A 197 34.61 -2.12 25.99
C LYS A 197 35.59 -2.88 26.87
#